data_AF-A0A498PXQ5-F1
#
_entry.id   AF-A0A498PXQ5-F1
#
_cell.length_a   1.000
_cell.length_b   1.000
_cell.length_c   1.000
_cell.angle_alpha   90.00
_cell.angle_beta   90.00
_cell.angle_gamma   90.00
#
_symmetry.space_group_name_H-M   'P 1'
#
loop_
_entity.id
_entity.type
_entity.pdbx_description
1 polymer ?
#
loop_
_entity_poly.entity_id
_entity_poly.type
_entity_poly.pdbx_seq_one_letter_code
_entity_poly.pdbx_strand_id
1 'polypeptide(L)'
;MRGDPPLLTDSDVDGLAWEFLRSRYVGPIYAGWPPDRRLDTFLRRRGLGRVADDGDLSDIVLDRIMRYVGVAPRELAELADESPVPIH
;
A
#
# COMPACT_ATOMS: atom_id res chain seq x y z
N MET A 1 20.00 0.40 27.78
CA MET A 1 18.61 0.82 27.54
C MET A 1 18.46 1.06 26.05
N ARG A 2 17.88 0.10 25.31
CA ARG A 2 17.52 0.34 23.91
C ARG A 2 16.20 1.11 23.97
N GLY A 3 16.22 2.37 23.53
CA GLY A 3 14.99 3.14 23.40
C GLY A 3 14.11 2.41 22.41
N ASP A 4 12.91 2.08 22.86
CA ASP A 4 11.83 1.61 22.01
C ASP A 4 11.63 2.70 20.93
N PRO A 5 11.88 2.42 19.64
CA PRO A 5 11.43 3.34 18.60
C PRO A 5 9.91 3.48 18.81
N PRO A 6 9.30 4.66 18.58
CA PRO A 6 7.87 4.84 18.80
C PRO A 6 7.13 3.72 18.05
N LEU A 7 6.68 2.72 18.80
CA LEU A 7 6.16 1.49 18.26
C LEU A 7 4.84 1.88 17.64
N LEU A 8 4.81 2.07 16.31
CA LEU A 8 3.55 2.20 15.58
C LEU A 8 2.72 0.99 15.99
N THR A 9 1.62 1.25 16.68
CA THR A 9 0.73 0.17 17.07
C THR A 9 0.03 -0.35 15.81
N ASP A 10 -0.49 -1.58 15.86
CA ASP A 10 -1.24 -2.16 14.74
C ASP A 10 -2.35 -1.21 14.25
N SER A 11 -2.99 -0.48 15.19
CA SER A 11 -4.01 0.54 14.89
C SER A 11 -3.45 1.79 14.20
N ASP A 12 -2.23 2.23 14.54
CA ASP A 12 -1.57 3.34 13.85
C ASP A 12 -1.20 2.94 12.41
N VAL A 13 -0.68 1.73 12.23
CA VAL A 13 -0.37 1.15 10.92
C VAL A 13 -1.64 1.03 10.07
N ASP A 14 -2.74 0.57 10.66
CA ASP A 14 -4.06 0.52 10.01
C ASP A 14 -4.55 1.89 9.57
N GLY A 15 -4.47 2.88 10.48
CA GLY A 15 -4.85 4.25 10.17
C GLY A 15 -4.06 4.80 8.99
N LEU A 16 -2.72 4.61 9.00
CA LEU A 16 -1.85 5.04 7.93
C LEU A 16 -2.16 4.34 6.60
N ALA A 17 -2.40 3.04 6.63
CA ALA A 17 -2.76 2.28 5.44
C ALA A 17 -4.09 2.76 4.84
N TRP A 18 -5.11 2.95 5.66
CA TRP A 18 -6.42 3.46 5.21
C TRP A 18 -6.33 4.87 4.63
N GLU A 19 -5.58 5.76 5.29
CA GLU A 19 -5.36 7.12 4.80
C GLU A 19 -4.58 7.12 3.48
N PHE A 20 -3.57 6.26 3.35
CA PHE A 20 -2.83 6.09 2.11
C PHE A 20 -3.75 5.64 0.96
N LEU A 21 -4.60 4.64 1.21
CA LEU A 21 -5.56 4.11 0.23
C LEU A 21 -6.58 5.14 -0.25
N ARG A 22 -7.01 6.03 0.65
CA ARG A 22 -7.93 7.13 0.33
C ARG A 22 -7.23 8.35 -0.27
N SER A 23 -5.90 8.34 -0.32
CA SER A 23 -5.13 9.45 -0.85
C SER A 23 -4.93 9.35 -2.36
N ARG A 24 -4.57 10.49 -2.96
CA ARG A 24 -4.26 10.61 -4.39
C ARG A 24 -3.12 9.68 -4.85
N TYR A 25 -2.32 9.16 -3.92
CA TYR A 25 -1.18 8.28 -4.18
C TYR A 25 -1.56 6.90 -4.72
N VAL A 26 -2.79 6.45 -4.49
CA VAL A 26 -3.30 5.22 -5.13
C VAL A 26 -3.84 5.49 -6.54
N GLY A 27 -4.03 6.76 -6.89
CA GLY A 27 -4.53 7.18 -8.20
C GLY A 27 -3.55 6.91 -9.36
N PRO A 28 -4.07 6.95 -10.61
CA PRO A 28 -3.31 6.66 -11.83
C PRO A 28 -2.14 7.62 -12.06
N ILE A 29 -2.20 8.83 -11.49
CA ILE A 29 -1.15 9.85 -11.55
C ILE A 29 0.17 9.33 -10.98
N TYR A 30 0.10 8.48 -9.95
CA TYR A 30 1.27 7.88 -9.31
C TYR A 30 1.46 6.42 -9.70
N ALA A 31 0.65 5.87 -10.63
CA ALA A 31 0.73 4.48 -11.06
C ALA A 31 2.13 4.08 -11.57
N GLY A 32 2.87 5.02 -12.15
CA GLY A 32 4.25 4.81 -12.62
C GLY A 32 5.30 4.73 -11.50
N TRP A 33 4.94 4.98 -10.24
CA TRP A 33 5.87 4.87 -9.10
C TRP A 33 5.67 3.53 -8.39
N PRO A 34 6.76 2.90 -7.90
CA PRO A 34 6.62 1.72 -7.05
C PRO A 34 5.90 2.11 -5.75
N PRO A 35 5.10 1.20 -5.17
CA PRO A 35 4.26 1.50 -4.00
C PRO A 35 5.08 1.96 -2.80
N ASP A 36 6.28 1.40 -2.64
CA ASP A 36 7.29 1.82 -1.67
C ASP A 36 7.62 3.33 -1.74
N ARG A 37 7.90 3.82 -2.96
CA ARG A 37 8.18 5.24 -3.22
C ARG A 37 6.97 6.14 -2.99
N ARG A 38 5.76 5.63 -3.26
CA ARG A 38 4.52 6.36 -2.97
C ARG A 38 4.31 6.49 -1.47
N LEU A 39 4.58 5.42 -0.73
CA LEU A 39 4.48 5.38 0.72
C LEU A 39 5.52 6.31 1.37
N ASP A 40 6.78 6.27 0.96
CA ASP A 40 7.83 7.19 1.43
C ASP A 40 7.41 8.66 1.26
N THR A 41 6.91 9.02 0.08
CA THR A 41 6.46 10.39 -0.20
C THR A 41 5.26 10.78 0.68
N PHE A 42 4.33 9.86 0.90
CA PHE A 42 3.17 10.08 1.76
C PHE A 42 3.58 10.33 3.22
N LEU A 43 4.46 9.48 3.77
CA LEU A 43 4.98 9.59 5.12
C LEU A 43 5.76 10.89 5.33
N ARG A 44 6.64 11.25 4.38
CA ARG A 44 7.38 12.52 4.43
C ARG A 44 6.46 13.74 4.44
N ARG A 45 5.38 13.73 3.65
CA ARG A 45 4.40 14.84 3.65
C ARG A 45 3.59 14.95 4.93
N ARG A 46 3.39 13.84 5.66
CA ARG A 46 2.74 13.81 6.97
C ARG A 46 3.67 14.22 8.11
N GLY A 47 4.96 14.48 7.84
CA GLY A 47 5.97 14.72 8.88
C GLY A 47 6.49 13.45 9.55
N LEU A 48 6.11 12.28 9.04
CA LEU A 48 6.55 10.96 9.51
C LEU A 48 7.83 10.51 8.82
N GLY A 49 8.77 11.45 8.61
CA GLY A 49 10.05 11.17 7.95
C GLY A 49 10.81 10.03 8.63
N ARG A 50 10.78 9.96 9.97
CA ARG A 50 11.38 8.85 10.72
C ARG A 50 10.82 7.47 10.40
N VAL A 51 9.54 7.37 10.05
CA VAL A 51 8.91 6.11 9.64
C VAL A 51 9.30 5.75 8.20
N ALA A 52 9.48 6.76 7.35
CA ALA A 52 9.96 6.57 5.98
C ALA A 52 11.45 6.21 5.91
N ASP A 53 12.26 6.75 6.83
CA ASP A 53 13.69 6.49 6.92
C ASP A 53 13.99 5.16 7.65
N ASP A 54 13.02 4.59 8.37
CA ASP A 54 13.10 3.28 9.01
C ASP A 54 12.51 2.21 8.08
N GLY A 55 13.39 1.41 7.46
CA GLY A 55 13.02 0.39 6.50
C GLY A 55 12.02 -0.63 7.06
N ASP A 56 12.19 -1.05 8.31
CA ASP A 56 11.33 -2.05 8.93
C ASP A 56 9.91 -1.49 9.17
N LEU A 57 9.81 -0.25 9.65
CA LEU A 57 8.50 0.41 9.84
C LEU A 57 7.81 0.70 8.51
N SER A 58 8.56 1.10 7.49
CA SER A 58 8.02 1.34 6.16
C SER A 58 7.47 0.06 5.52
N ASP A 59 8.14 -1.08 5.72
CA ASP A 59 7.71 -2.38 5.21
C ASP A 59 6.45 -2.89 5.93
N ILE A 60 6.33 -2.68 7.25
CA ILE A 60 5.11 -3.02 8.01
C ILE A 60 3.88 -2.29 7.47
N VAL A 61 3.99 -0.98 7.19
CA VAL A 61 2.88 -0.20 6.62
C VAL A 61 2.58 -0.63 5.19
N LEU A 62 3.61 -0.95 4.41
CA LEU A 62 3.46 -1.43 3.04
C LEU A 62 2.76 -2.80 2.99
N ASP A 63 3.17 -3.76 3.82
CA ASP A 63 2.51 -5.07 3.95
C ASP A 63 1.03 -4.88 4.32
N ARG A 64 0.74 -3.98 5.25
CA ARG A 64 -0.64 -3.68 5.65
C ARG A 64 -1.48 -3.13 4.50
N ILE A 65 -0.93 -2.19 3.71
CA ILE A 65 -1.56 -1.66 2.51
C ILE A 65 -1.79 -2.79 1.49
N MET A 66 -0.80 -3.63 1.25
CA MET A 66 -0.90 -4.75 0.31
C MET A 66 -1.92 -5.79 0.76
N ARG A 67 -2.09 -6.00 2.07
CA ARG A 67 -3.15 -6.84 2.62
C ARG A 67 -4.52 -6.26 2.31
N TYR A 68 -4.70 -4.94 2.45
CA TYR A 68 -5.96 -4.27 2.12
C TYR A 68 -6.25 -4.23 0.61
N VAL A 69 -5.23 -4.07 -0.24
CA VAL A 69 -5.38 -4.08 -1.70
C VAL A 69 -5.53 -5.51 -2.24
N GLY A 70 -4.81 -6.48 -1.69
CA GLY A 70 -4.84 -7.89 -2.09
C GLY A 70 -6.11 -8.63 -1.65
N VAL A 71 -6.89 -8.06 -0.74
CA VAL A 71 -8.27 -8.48 -0.44
C VAL A 71 -9.25 -8.05 -1.54
N ALA A 72 -8.84 -7.20 -2.50
CA ALA A 72 -9.62 -6.99 -3.72
C ALA A 72 -9.53 -8.26 -4.60
N PRO A 73 -10.66 -8.97 -4.82
CA PRO A 73 -10.65 -10.32 -5.34
C PRO A 73 -10.19 -10.37 -6.80
N ARG A 74 -9.38 -11.38 -7.11
CA ARG A 74 -9.06 -11.83 -8.47
C ARG A 74 -10.26 -12.34 -9.27
N GLU A 75 -11.49 -12.23 -8.78
CA GLU A 75 -12.71 -12.71 -9.46
C GLU A 75 -13.05 -11.97 -10.76
N LEU A 76 -12.50 -10.79 -11.03
CA LEU A 76 -12.71 -10.10 -12.31
C LEU A 76 -11.78 -10.57 -13.44
N ALA A 77 -10.78 -11.42 -13.15
CA ALA A 77 -9.88 -11.96 -14.16
C ALA A 77 -10.37 -13.29 -14.77
N GLU A 78 -11.23 -14.04 -14.07
CA GLU A 78 -11.75 -15.33 -14.57
C GLU A 78 -12.97 -15.19 -15.49
N LEU A 79 -13.64 -14.03 -15.51
CA LEU A 79 -14.79 -13.76 -16.39
C LEU A 79 -14.41 -13.12 -17.73
N ALA A 80 -13.14 -12.77 -17.94
CA ALA A 80 -12.66 -12.14 -19.18
C ALA A 80 -11.99 -13.13 -20.15
N ASP A 81 -11.85 -14.40 -19.77
CA ASP A 81 -11.17 -15.44 -20.57
C ASP A 81 -12.13 -16.44 -21.25
N GLU A 82 -13.45 -16.35 -21.04
CA GLU A 82 -14.41 -17.20 -21.76
C GLU A 82 -15.15 -16.42 -22.87
N SER A 83 -14.46 -16.21 -23.99
CA SER A 83 -15.13 -15.97 -25.26
C SER A 83 -14.75 -17.09 -26.23
N PRO A 84 -15.68 -17.94 -26.67
CA PRO A 84 -15.36 -19.08 -27.53
C PRO A 84 -14.92 -18.58 -28.91
N VAL A 85 -13.72 -18.98 -29.33
CA VAL A 85 -13.23 -18.77 -30.70
C VAL A 85 -14.17 -19.49 -31.69
N PRO A 86 -14.69 -18.81 -32.73
CA PRO A 86 -15.44 -19.47 -33.79
C PRO A 86 -14.47 -20.26 -34.67
N ILE A 87 -14.66 -21.57 -34.76
CA ILE A 87 -13.99 -22.40 -35.76
C ILE A 87 -14.71 -22.16 -37.09
N HIS A 88 -13.97 -21.59 -38.06
CA HIS A 88 -14.38 -21.49 -39.45
C HIS A 88 -14.40 -22.85 -40.14
#